data_AF-A0A9D8DF13-F1
#
_entry.id   AF-A0A9D8DF13-F1
#
_cell.length_a   1.000
_cell.length_b   1.000
_cell.length_c   1.000
_cell.angle_alpha   90.00
_cell.angle_beta   90.00
_cell.angle_gamma   90.00
#
_symmetry.space_group_name_H-M   'P 1'
#
loop_
_entity.id
_entity.type
_entity.pdbx_description
1 polymer ?
#
loop_
_entity_poly.entity_id
_entity_poly.type
_entity_poly.pdbx_seq_one_letter_code
_entity_poly.pdbx_strand_id
1 'polypeptide(L)'
;MPARPRPGRRNPPLRRFSPATSSASRPGVRGVGRKCPGNPGRPRMRAPVIDLQSHSTVSDGELPPAEVVRAAADAGVTTLALTDHDAVDGIPEASEAAREAGIALVPAAEISCIHSSIDDLHMLGYWIDIDAMRPICERAQHERVTRAREIVANLNSLGVEVDFDDAIAQAGDASSVGRPHIAKAAGTEPDEMSAFFEEYLVPGAKAFVSRRWPTANEAVHLIREAGGTPVLAHPFWDIDAPSEVAALIADLDLDGVEVFYPAHDRARTEFLLGVCSERGLAATGSSDFHGPHHKMFDRFGSYPTYDLGEPELPRRPE
;
A
#
# COMPACT_ATOMS: atom_id res chain seq x y z
N MET A 1 -35.82 37.85 -28.69
CA MET A 1 -36.88 36.83 -28.88
C MET A 1 -37.25 36.25 -27.53
N PRO A 2 -38.47 36.50 -27.01
CA PRO A 2 -38.87 36.05 -25.69
C PRO A 2 -39.55 34.68 -25.78
N ALA A 3 -39.05 33.69 -25.04
CA ALA A 3 -39.74 32.41 -24.86
C ALA A 3 -40.80 32.57 -23.75
N ARG A 4 -42.07 32.32 -24.09
CA ARG A 4 -43.16 32.15 -23.13
C ARG A 4 -43.45 30.67 -22.88
N PRO A 5 -44.00 30.33 -21.69
CA PRO A 5 -43.92 29.01 -21.06
C PRO A 5 -45.19 28.18 -21.24
N ARG A 6 -45.12 26.86 -20.98
CA ARG A 6 -46.30 25.99 -20.77
C ARG A 6 -45.99 24.77 -19.86
N PRO A 7 -47.02 24.16 -19.22
CA PRO A 7 -47.06 24.01 -17.76
C PRO A 7 -47.14 22.55 -17.26
N GLY A 8 -47.00 22.40 -15.95
CA GLY A 8 -46.90 21.11 -15.26
C GLY A 8 -48.20 20.32 -15.03
N ARG A 9 -48.01 19.16 -14.38
CA ARG A 9 -49.02 18.32 -13.70
C ARG A 9 -48.28 17.60 -12.55
N ARG A 10 -48.47 17.98 -11.28
CA ARG A 10 -49.54 17.61 -10.32
C ARG A 10 -49.60 16.11 -9.99
N ASN A 11 -48.98 15.73 -8.86
CA ASN A 11 -49.36 14.57 -8.02
C ASN A 11 -50.70 14.84 -7.33
N PRO A 12 -51.54 13.81 -7.08
CA PRO A 12 -51.89 13.45 -5.68
C PRO A 12 -52.32 11.95 -5.52
N PRO A 13 -52.80 11.49 -4.34
CA PRO A 13 -52.28 11.67 -2.99
C PRO A 13 -52.09 10.34 -2.22
N LEU A 14 -51.36 10.45 -1.10
CA LEU A 14 -51.31 9.49 0.01
C LEU A 14 -52.69 9.25 0.63
N ARG A 15 -53.03 7.98 0.91
CA ARG A 15 -54.08 7.60 1.87
C ARG A 15 -53.45 7.12 3.18
N ARG A 16 -53.65 7.90 4.24
CA ARG A 16 -53.64 7.45 5.64
C ARG A 16 -55.09 7.19 6.06
N PHE A 17 -55.35 6.17 6.88
CA PHE A 17 -56.09 6.29 8.14
C PHE A 17 -56.01 4.98 8.94
N SER A 18 -55.88 5.14 10.25
CA SER A 18 -55.52 4.16 11.28
C SER A 18 -56.78 3.50 11.95
N PRO A 19 -56.79 3.07 13.23
CA PRO A 19 -56.80 1.66 13.62
C PRO A 19 -57.92 1.28 14.63
N ALA A 20 -57.78 0.08 15.24
CA ALA A 20 -58.40 -0.44 16.48
C ALA A 20 -59.86 -0.93 16.36
N THR A 21 -60.34 -1.97 17.03
CA THR A 21 -60.16 -2.52 18.40
C THR A 21 -60.60 -4.01 18.39
N SER A 22 -60.14 -4.93 19.24
CA SER A 22 -60.75 -5.30 20.55
C SER A 22 -60.15 -6.67 20.95
N SER A 23 -59.29 -6.73 21.97
CA SER A 23 -59.55 -7.28 23.33
C SER A 23 -60.20 -8.68 23.43
N ALA A 24 -59.40 -9.66 23.88
CA ALA A 24 -59.85 -10.70 24.80
C ALA A 24 -58.63 -11.25 25.57
N SER A 25 -58.67 -11.10 26.89
CA SER A 25 -57.67 -11.53 27.87
C SER A 25 -58.20 -12.74 28.66
N ARG A 26 -57.31 -13.72 28.98
CA ARG A 26 -57.28 -14.63 30.16
C ARG A 26 -56.48 -15.93 29.84
N PRO A 27 -55.99 -16.68 30.84
CA PRO A 27 -54.97 -16.33 31.82
C PRO A 27 -53.76 -17.31 31.76
N GLY A 28 -52.74 -17.03 32.57
CA GLY A 28 -51.41 -17.62 32.46
C GLY A 28 -51.30 -19.12 32.78
N VAL A 29 -50.42 -19.78 32.03
CA VAL A 29 -49.82 -21.08 32.35
C VAL A 29 -48.32 -20.85 32.52
N ARG A 30 -47.82 -21.07 33.74
CA ARG A 30 -46.38 -21.06 34.04
C ARG A 30 -45.75 -22.31 33.43
N GLY A 31 -45.23 -22.18 32.21
CA GLY A 31 -44.38 -23.18 31.58
C GLY A 31 -42.94 -23.04 32.06
N VAL A 32 -42.45 -24.07 32.74
CA VAL A 32 -41.07 -24.21 33.20
C VAL A 32 -40.15 -24.22 31.97
N GLY A 33 -39.37 -23.15 31.77
CA GLY A 33 -38.40 -23.05 30.69
C GLY A 33 -37.30 -24.08 30.85
N ARG A 34 -37.33 -25.14 30.03
CA ARG A 34 -36.16 -26.00 29.81
C ARG A 34 -35.11 -25.15 29.09
N LYS A 35 -34.00 -24.86 29.77
CA LYS A 35 -32.80 -24.30 29.15
C LYS A 35 -32.33 -25.28 28.07
N CYS A 36 -32.46 -24.91 26.80
CA CYS A 36 -31.72 -25.56 25.73
C CYS A 36 -30.22 -25.42 26.03
N PRO A 37 -29.41 -26.48 25.93
CA PRO A 37 -27.97 -26.35 26.03
C PRO A 37 -27.50 -25.44 24.89
N GLY A 38 -26.68 -24.45 25.23
CA GLY A 38 -26.11 -23.51 24.27
C GLY A 38 -25.38 -24.24 23.16
N ASN A 39 -25.67 -23.84 21.93
CA ASN A 39 -24.91 -24.20 20.74
C ASN A 39 -23.41 -23.92 21.02
N PRO A 40 -22.49 -24.88 20.90
CA PRO A 40 -21.07 -24.59 21.04
C PRO A 40 -20.74 -23.54 19.97
N GLY A 41 -20.28 -22.38 20.44
CA GLY A 41 -20.09 -21.20 19.61
C GLY A 41 -19.30 -21.56 18.36
N ARG A 42 -19.83 -21.22 17.19
CA ARG A 42 -18.98 -21.08 16.00
C ARG A 42 -17.80 -20.20 16.43
N PRO A 43 -16.55 -20.57 16.11
CA PRO A 43 -15.42 -19.70 16.38
C PRO A 43 -15.77 -18.32 15.81
N ARG A 44 -15.67 -17.28 16.64
CA ARG A 44 -15.77 -15.91 16.14
C ARG A 44 -14.66 -15.77 15.12
N MET A 45 -15.03 -15.72 13.84
CA MET A 45 -14.12 -15.29 12.78
C MET A 45 -13.51 -13.98 13.26
N ARG A 46 -12.19 -13.92 13.40
CA ARG A 46 -11.50 -12.65 13.65
C ARG A 46 -11.84 -11.71 12.50
N ALA A 47 -11.94 -10.41 12.78
CA ALA A 47 -12.11 -9.43 11.72
C ALA A 47 -10.97 -9.61 10.69
N PRO A 48 -11.25 -9.51 9.38
CA PRO A 48 -10.21 -9.62 8.38
C PRO A 48 -9.15 -8.54 8.60
N VAL A 49 -7.88 -8.94 8.60
CA VAL A 49 -6.74 -8.03 8.67
C VAL A 49 -6.18 -7.89 7.25
N ILE A 50 -6.12 -6.67 6.75
CA ILE A 50 -5.68 -6.32 5.40
C ILE A 50 -4.29 -5.71 5.49
N ASP A 51 -3.30 -6.19 4.76
CA ASP A 51 -1.97 -5.59 4.72
C ASP A 51 -1.51 -5.51 3.26
N LEU A 52 -1.51 -4.31 2.68
CA LEU A 52 -1.40 -4.13 1.23
C LEU A 52 -0.03 -3.64 0.75
N GLN A 53 1.01 -3.71 1.59
CA GLN A 53 2.37 -3.41 1.17
C GLN A 53 3.36 -4.26 1.96
N SER A 54 4.19 -5.01 1.23
CA SER A 54 5.24 -5.84 1.80
C SER A 54 6.31 -6.16 0.77
N HIS A 55 7.52 -6.40 1.26
CA HIS A 55 8.73 -6.56 0.47
C HIS A 55 9.39 -7.90 0.80
N SER A 56 9.93 -8.53 -0.23
CA SER A 56 10.67 -9.78 -0.14
C SER A 56 12.12 -9.58 -0.58
N THR A 57 12.88 -10.66 -0.59
CA THR A 57 14.25 -10.68 -1.13
C THR A 57 14.31 -10.37 -2.63
N VAL A 58 13.18 -10.29 -3.34
CA VAL A 58 13.13 -9.86 -4.75
C VAL A 58 13.42 -8.35 -4.89
N SER A 59 13.23 -7.55 -3.84
CA SER A 59 13.75 -6.18 -3.81
C SER A 59 14.69 -5.92 -2.65
N ASP A 60 14.17 -5.63 -1.47
CA ASP A 60 14.91 -5.11 -0.32
C ASP A 60 14.34 -5.59 1.02
N GLY A 61 13.42 -6.56 0.96
CA GLY A 61 12.98 -7.32 2.13
C GLY A 61 13.97 -8.41 2.52
N GLU A 62 13.82 -8.91 3.75
CA GLU A 62 14.70 -9.92 4.34
C GLU A 62 14.23 -11.36 4.09
N LEU A 63 12.97 -11.56 3.72
CA LEU A 63 12.35 -12.87 3.59
C LEU A 63 12.04 -13.21 2.13
N PRO A 64 12.22 -14.48 1.69
CA PRO A 64 11.73 -14.92 0.39
C PRO A 64 10.21 -14.75 0.24
N PRO A 65 9.68 -14.62 -1.00
CA PRO A 65 8.26 -14.38 -1.24
C PRO A 65 7.32 -15.35 -0.50
N ALA A 66 7.61 -16.65 -0.49
CA ALA A 66 6.79 -17.62 0.24
C ALA A 66 6.81 -17.40 1.76
N GLU A 67 7.95 -16.99 2.33
CA GLU A 67 8.09 -16.77 3.78
C GLU A 67 7.43 -15.46 4.21
N VAL A 68 7.42 -14.41 3.38
CA VAL A 68 6.62 -13.19 3.60
C VAL A 68 5.16 -13.57 3.81
N VAL A 69 4.62 -14.41 2.93
CA VAL A 69 3.23 -14.86 3.00
C VAL A 69 2.94 -15.70 4.26
N ARG A 70 3.84 -16.61 4.63
CA ARG A 70 3.68 -17.41 5.86
C ARG A 70 3.73 -16.54 7.10
N ALA A 71 4.66 -15.58 7.17
CA ALA A 71 4.74 -14.63 8.26
C ALA A 71 3.46 -13.77 8.38
N ALA A 72 2.88 -13.34 7.25
CA ALA A 72 1.60 -12.63 7.24
C ALA A 72 0.45 -13.50 7.77
N ALA A 73 0.35 -14.74 7.31
CA ALA A 73 -0.66 -15.69 7.77
C ALA A 73 -0.55 -15.99 9.28
N ASP A 74 0.67 -16.18 9.78
CA ASP A 74 0.95 -16.40 11.21
C ASP A 74 0.59 -15.17 12.06
N ALA A 75 0.74 -13.96 11.50
CA ALA A 75 0.28 -12.71 12.11
C ALA A 75 -1.25 -12.52 12.07
N GLY A 76 -1.98 -13.38 11.34
CA GLY A 76 -3.43 -13.33 11.19
C GLY A 76 -3.92 -12.41 10.08
N VAL A 77 -3.04 -11.99 9.16
CA VAL A 77 -3.42 -11.29 7.93
C VAL A 77 -4.30 -12.22 7.09
N THR A 78 -5.39 -11.68 6.55
CA THR A 78 -6.34 -12.42 5.70
C THR A 78 -6.26 -12.00 4.23
N THR A 79 -5.80 -10.78 3.97
CA THR A 79 -5.57 -10.24 2.62
C THR A 79 -4.22 -9.55 2.60
N LEU A 80 -3.31 -10.03 1.77
CA LEU A 80 -1.95 -9.53 1.63
C LEU A 80 -1.73 -9.00 0.21
N ALA A 81 -0.85 -8.02 0.04
CA ALA A 81 -0.18 -7.74 -1.23
C ALA A 81 1.34 -7.83 -1.07
N LEU A 82 2.00 -8.55 -1.97
CA LEU A 82 3.46 -8.47 -2.14
C LEU A 82 3.74 -7.40 -3.19
N THR A 83 4.57 -6.42 -2.85
CA THR A 83 4.74 -5.16 -3.58
C THR A 83 6.21 -4.81 -3.75
N ASP A 84 7.04 -5.82 -4.09
CA ASP A 84 8.48 -5.60 -4.30
C ASP A 84 8.75 -4.40 -5.22
N HIS A 85 9.80 -3.64 -4.88
CA HIS A 85 10.14 -2.43 -5.60
C HIS A 85 10.51 -2.72 -7.05
N ASP A 86 9.76 -2.11 -7.98
CA ASP A 86 9.96 -2.22 -9.42
C ASP A 86 10.08 -3.67 -9.91
N ALA A 87 9.44 -4.64 -9.25
CA ALA A 87 9.57 -6.07 -9.54
C ALA A 87 8.25 -6.82 -9.34
N VAL A 88 8.10 -7.93 -10.07
CA VAL A 88 6.93 -8.83 -9.98
C VAL A 88 7.32 -10.31 -9.87
N ASP A 89 8.62 -10.60 -9.76
CA ASP A 89 9.16 -11.95 -9.84
C ASP A 89 8.77 -12.83 -8.66
N GLY A 90 8.49 -12.23 -7.50
CA GLY A 90 8.04 -12.95 -6.30
C GLY A 90 6.56 -13.33 -6.30
N ILE A 91 5.73 -12.69 -7.14
CA ILE A 91 4.26 -12.86 -7.09
C ILE A 91 3.82 -14.31 -7.35
N PRO A 92 4.38 -15.06 -8.33
CA PRO A 92 3.98 -16.46 -8.55
C PRO A 92 4.25 -17.36 -7.35
N GLU A 93 5.42 -17.22 -6.71
CA GLU A 93 5.78 -17.98 -5.51
C GLU A 93 4.88 -17.60 -4.32
N ALA A 94 4.70 -16.31 -4.08
CA ALA A 94 3.81 -15.81 -3.04
C ALA A 94 2.35 -16.26 -3.24
N SER A 95 1.88 -16.31 -4.49
CA SER A 95 0.52 -16.75 -4.83
C SER A 95 0.28 -18.20 -4.43
N GLU A 96 1.26 -19.07 -4.68
CA GLU A 96 1.19 -20.47 -4.29
C GLU A 96 1.23 -20.62 -2.76
N ALA A 97 2.13 -19.91 -2.09
CA ALA A 97 2.19 -19.90 -0.62
C ALA A 97 0.89 -19.39 0.01
N ALA A 98 0.24 -18.38 -0.59
CA ALA A 98 -1.01 -17.82 -0.09
C ALA A 98 -2.16 -18.81 -0.22
N ARG A 99 -2.21 -19.56 -1.33
CA ARG A 99 -3.15 -20.67 -1.54
C ARG A 99 -2.98 -21.76 -0.48
N GLU A 100 -1.75 -22.09 -0.11
CA GLU A 100 -1.44 -23.08 0.94
C GLU A 100 -1.80 -22.57 2.35
N ALA A 101 -1.49 -21.30 2.64
CA ALA A 101 -1.76 -20.66 3.92
C ALA A 101 -3.25 -20.30 4.12
N GLY A 102 -4.03 -20.25 3.04
CA GLY A 102 -5.46 -19.93 3.08
C GLY A 102 -5.75 -18.43 3.24
N ILE A 103 -4.86 -17.57 2.77
CA ILE A 103 -5.05 -16.10 2.75
C ILE A 103 -5.21 -15.61 1.30
N ALA A 104 -5.85 -14.46 1.12
CA ALA A 104 -5.93 -13.83 -0.20
C ALA A 104 -4.63 -13.08 -0.51
N LEU A 105 -4.11 -13.24 -1.72
CA LEU A 105 -3.00 -12.42 -2.24
C LEU A 105 -3.52 -11.53 -3.38
N VAL A 106 -3.24 -10.24 -3.28
CA VAL A 106 -3.47 -9.26 -4.34
C VAL A 106 -2.19 -9.16 -5.16
N PRO A 107 -2.20 -9.48 -6.47
CA PRO A 107 -1.02 -9.28 -7.31
C PRO A 107 -0.73 -7.78 -7.41
N ALA A 108 0.47 -7.37 -7.02
CA ALA A 108 0.82 -5.97 -6.90
C ALA A 108 2.32 -5.72 -7.09
N ALA A 109 2.70 -4.46 -7.29
CA ALA A 109 4.09 -4.00 -7.30
C ALA A 109 4.14 -2.56 -6.77
N GLU A 110 5.26 -2.16 -6.16
CA GLU A 110 5.52 -0.75 -5.83
C GLU A 110 6.48 -0.17 -6.87
N ILE A 111 5.95 0.73 -7.71
CA ILE A 111 6.71 1.38 -8.77
C ILE A 111 7.33 2.66 -8.20
N SER A 112 8.66 2.73 -8.21
CA SER A 112 9.35 3.96 -7.85
C SER A 112 9.29 4.95 -9.00
N CYS A 113 8.94 6.20 -8.70
CA CYS A 113 8.71 7.24 -9.68
C CYS A 113 9.19 8.60 -9.16
N ILE A 114 9.07 9.62 -10.01
CA ILE A 114 9.37 11.02 -9.66
C ILE A 114 8.17 11.91 -9.93
N HIS A 115 8.01 12.96 -9.14
CA HIS A 115 7.10 14.05 -9.42
C HIS A 115 7.89 15.33 -9.66
N SER A 116 7.28 16.33 -10.30
CA SER A 116 7.94 17.62 -10.59
C SER A 116 8.55 18.31 -9.37
N SER A 117 8.04 18.00 -8.17
CA SER A 117 8.48 18.53 -6.88
C SER A 117 9.09 17.48 -5.95
N ILE A 118 9.19 16.21 -6.37
CA ILE A 118 9.58 15.08 -5.49
C ILE A 118 10.46 14.10 -6.28
N ASP A 119 11.70 13.92 -5.85
CA ASP A 119 12.68 13.07 -6.55
C ASP A 119 12.61 11.58 -6.16
N ASP A 120 11.77 11.24 -5.18
CA ASP A 120 11.61 9.89 -4.65
C ASP A 120 10.15 9.73 -4.22
N LEU A 121 9.34 9.05 -5.05
CA LEU A 121 7.93 8.84 -4.80
C LEU A 121 7.57 7.41 -5.16
N HIS A 122 6.65 6.80 -4.43
CA HIS A 122 6.24 5.43 -4.69
C HIS A 122 4.76 5.33 -5.06
N MET A 123 4.49 4.51 -6.09
CA MET A 123 3.15 4.25 -6.61
C MET A 123 2.87 2.76 -6.55
N LEU A 124 1.90 2.35 -5.75
CA LEU A 124 1.43 0.98 -5.68
C LEU A 124 0.52 0.70 -6.87
N GLY A 125 0.75 -0.41 -7.55
CA GLY A 125 -0.16 -0.95 -8.55
C GLY A 125 -0.79 -2.23 -8.04
N TYR A 126 -2.07 -2.21 -7.69
CA TYR A 126 -2.81 -3.41 -7.28
C TYR A 126 -3.52 -4.06 -8.46
N TRP A 127 -3.82 -5.36 -8.36
CA TRP A 127 -4.57 -6.13 -9.37
C TRP A 127 -3.90 -6.21 -10.74
N ILE A 128 -2.59 -6.00 -10.78
CA ILE A 128 -1.82 -5.97 -12.02
C ILE A 128 -1.82 -7.32 -12.74
N ASP A 129 -1.82 -7.27 -14.05
CA ASP A 129 -1.39 -8.36 -14.91
C ASP A 129 0.15 -8.44 -14.83
N ILE A 130 0.64 -9.56 -14.31
CA ILE A 130 2.06 -9.80 -14.05
C ILE A 130 2.86 -9.77 -15.35
N ASP A 131 2.32 -10.33 -16.44
CA ASP A 131 3.02 -10.42 -17.72
C ASP A 131 3.09 -9.06 -18.41
N ALA A 132 2.05 -8.24 -18.26
CA ALA A 132 2.04 -6.86 -18.75
C ALA A 132 2.97 -5.95 -17.93
N MET A 133 3.04 -6.15 -16.60
CA MET A 133 3.88 -5.34 -15.72
C MET A 133 5.38 -5.68 -15.83
N ARG A 134 5.72 -6.95 -16.08
CA ARG A 134 7.11 -7.44 -16.16
C ARG A 134 8.06 -6.58 -17.01
N PRO A 135 7.77 -6.23 -18.28
CA PRO A 135 8.68 -5.40 -19.07
C PRO A 135 8.86 -3.97 -18.52
N ILE A 136 7.86 -3.46 -17.78
CA ILE A 136 7.91 -2.15 -17.13
C ILE A 136 8.89 -2.20 -15.96
N CYS A 137 8.77 -3.24 -15.13
CA CYS A 137 9.70 -3.57 -14.06
C CYS A 137 11.13 -3.75 -14.59
N GLU A 138 11.33 -4.57 -15.63
CA GLU A 138 12.66 -4.80 -16.23
C GLU A 138 13.35 -3.49 -16.67
N ARG A 139 12.58 -2.56 -17.24
CA ARG A 139 13.12 -1.23 -17.58
C ARG A 139 13.50 -0.44 -16.33
N ALA A 140 12.62 -0.39 -15.32
CA ALA A 140 12.89 0.34 -14.07
C ALA A 140 14.14 -0.22 -13.36
N GLN A 141 14.30 -1.53 -13.34
CA GLN A 141 15.47 -2.23 -12.80
C GLN A 141 16.76 -1.86 -13.56
N HIS A 142 16.70 -1.74 -14.89
CA HIS A 142 17.85 -1.27 -15.69
C HIS A 142 18.24 0.18 -15.38
N GLU A 143 17.25 1.05 -15.17
CA GLU A 143 17.48 2.44 -14.78
C GLU A 143 18.06 2.53 -13.36
N ARG A 144 17.63 1.67 -12.43
CA ARG A 144 18.23 1.55 -11.09
C ARG A 144 19.71 1.19 -11.15
N VAL A 145 20.09 0.21 -11.96
CA VAL A 145 21.50 -0.18 -12.13
C VAL A 145 22.33 0.99 -12.67
N THR A 146 21.82 1.70 -13.68
CA THR A 146 22.50 2.88 -14.25
C THR A 146 22.69 3.96 -13.19
N ARG A 147 21.62 4.28 -12.45
CA ARG A 147 21.64 5.26 -11.36
C ARG A 147 22.58 4.86 -10.22
N ALA A 148 22.60 3.58 -9.85
CA ALA A 148 23.46 3.06 -8.79
C ALA A 148 24.94 3.26 -9.12
N ARG A 149 25.35 3.10 -10.39
CA ARG A 149 26.72 3.40 -10.84
C ARG A 149 27.07 4.88 -10.69
N GLU A 150 26.14 5.78 -11.00
CA GLU A 150 26.33 7.22 -10.81
C GLU A 150 26.47 7.59 -9.32
N ILE A 151 25.64 7.00 -8.45
CA ILE A 151 25.74 7.18 -6.99
C ILE A 151 27.10 6.70 -6.47
N VAL A 152 27.55 5.51 -6.87
CA VAL A 152 28.85 4.97 -6.47
C VAL A 152 30.00 5.85 -6.97
N ALA A 153 29.91 6.40 -8.19
CA ALA A 153 30.90 7.35 -8.68
C ALA A 153 30.94 8.64 -7.84
N ASN A 154 29.77 9.17 -7.44
CA ASN A 154 29.69 10.34 -6.58
C ASN A 154 30.29 10.06 -5.19
N LEU A 155 29.96 8.93 -4.57
CA LEU A 155 30.52 8.51 -3.27
C LEU A 155 32.05 8.41 -3.33
N ASN A 156 32.58 7.74 -4.35
CA ASN A 156 34.03 7.62 -4.55
C ASN A 156 34.69 8.99 -4.75
N SER A 157 34.04 9.93 -5.45
CA SER A 157 34.57 11.30 -5.62
C SER A 157 34.63 12.10 -4.29
N LEU A 158 33.83 11.71 -3.31
CA LEU A 158 33.78 12.28 -1.96
C LEU A 158 34.71 11.56 -0.97
N GLY A 159 35.43 10.52 -1.41
CA GLY A 159 36.33 9.73 -0.58
C GLY A 159 35.66 8.59 0.19
N VAL A 160 34.41 8.25 -0.15
CA VAL A 160 33.74 7.04 0.36
C VAL A 160 34.02 5.91 -0.63
N GLU A 161 34.91 4.99 -0.26
CA GLU A 161 35.31 3.87 -1.12
C GLU A 161 34.19 2.84 -1.23
N VAL A 162 33.61 2.70 -2.42
CA VAL A 162 32.56 1.72 -2.73
C VAL A 162 32.87 1.05 -4.06
N ASP A 163 32.97 -0.28 -4.04
CA ASP A 163 32.96 -1.08 -5.27
C ASP A 163 31.51 -1.34 -5.70
N PHE A 164 31.24 -1.13 -6.99
CA PHE A 164 29.93 -1.43 -7.55
C PHE A 164 29.62 -2.93 -7.51
N ASP A 165 30.62 -3.78 -7.72
CA ASP A 165 30.41 -5.23 -7.72
C ASP A 165 30.09 -5.74 -6.31
N ASP A 166 30.62 -5.10 -5.26
CA ASP A 166 30.22 -5.36 -3.87
C ASP A 166 28.76 -4.95 -3.64
N ALA A 167 28.30 -3.83 -4.19
CA ALA A 167 26.90 -3.42 -4.11
C ALA A 167 25.95 -4.39 -4.84
N ILE A 168 26.39 -5.01 -5.94
CA ILE A 168 25.66 -6.11 -6.59
C ILE A 168 25.63 -7.34 -5.67
N ALA A 169 26.75 -7.70 -5.06
CA ALA A 169 26.82 -8.84 -4.15
C ALA A 169 25.89 -8.66 -2.94
N GLN A 170 25.77 -7.43 -2.41
CA GLN A 170 24.83 -7.08 -1.34
C GLN A 170 23.36 -7.17 -1.76
N ALA A 171 23.06 -7.07 -3.05
CA ALA A 171 21.69 -7.19 -3.56
C ALA A 171 21.19 -8.65 -3.56
N GLY A 172 22.09 -9.65 -3.60
CA GLY A 172 21.72 -11.06 -3.47
C GLY A 172 20.66 -11.50 -4.49
N ASP A 173 19.50 -11.96 -4.00
CA ASP A 173 18.37 -12.42 -4.80
C ASP A 173 17.51 -11.27 -5.37
N ALA A 174 17.83 -10.01 -5.03
CA ALA A 174 17.08 -8.86 -5.50
C ALA A 174 17.20 -8.67 -7.01
N SER A 175 16.11 -8.25 -7.64
CA SER A 175 16.07 -7.97 -9.08
C SER A 175 17.00 -6.82 -9.48
N SER A 176 17.36 -5.90 -8.56
CA SER A 176 18.39 -4.87 -8.78
C SER A 176 19.01 -4.29 -7.51
N VAL A 177 20.14 -3.61 -7.73
CA VAL A 177 20.84 -2.81 -6.72
C VAL A 177 20.06 -1.52 -6.39
N GLY A 178 19.72 -1.35 -5.11
CA GLY A 178 19.16 -0.12 -4.56
C GLY A 178 20.15 0.62 -3.65
N ARG A 179 19.72 1.79 -3.15
CA ARG A 179 20.51 2.58 -2.17
C ARG A 179 20.86 1.79 -0.91
N PRO A 180 19.97 0.94 -0.34
CA PRO A 180 20.34 0.13 0.82
C PRO A 180 21.54 -0.79 0.55
N HIS A 181 21.61 -1.40 -0.64
CA HIS A 181 22.72 -2.26 -1.05
C HIS A 181 24.03 -1.48 -1.21
N ILE A 182 23.96 -0.26 -1.74
CA ILE A 182 25.13 0.64 -1.86
C ILE A 182 25.64 1.05 -0.47
N ALA A 183 24.75 1.40 0.46
CA ALA A 183 25.14 1.76 1.83
C ALA A 183 25.82 0.58 2.55
N LYS A 184 25.28 -0.64 2.41
CA LYS A 184 25.92 -1.85 2.93
C LYS A 184 27.30 -2.10 2.31
N ALA A 185 27.44 -1.90 0.99
CA ALA A 185 28.73 -2.03 0.30
C ALA A 185 29.74 -0.94 0.70
N ALA A 186 29.28 0.22 1.16
CA ALA A 186 30.12 1.24 1.78
C ALA A 186 30.58 0.89 3.20
N GLY A 187 30.18 -0.27 3.73
CA GLY A 187 30.53 -0.74 5.07
C GLY A 187 29.68 -0.12 6.18
N THR A 188 28.52 0.45 5.85
CA THR A 188 27.62 1.06 6.83
C THR A 188 26.90 -0.01 7.66
N GLU A 189 27.07 0.04 8.98
CA GLU A 189 26.40 -0.86 9.92
C GLU A 189 24.91 -0.49 10.11
N PRO A 190 24.03 -1.42 10.54
CA PRO A 190 22.59 -1.18 10.64
C PRO A 190 22.17 0.04 11.47
N ASP A 191 22.92 0.38 12.52
CA ASP A 191 22.65 1.53 13.39
C ASP A 191 23.14 2.86 12.80
N GLU A 192 24.02 2.82 11.79
CA GLU A 192 24.54 3.99 11.08
C GLU A 192 23.78 4.29 9.78
N MET A 193 22.95 3.36 9.32
CA MET A 193 22.21 3.46 8.05
C MET A 193 21.45 4.78 7.89
N SER A 194 20.69 5.21 8.89
CA SER A 194 19.94 6.48 8.80
C SER A 194 20.86 7.68 8.59
N ALA A 195 21.97 7.76 9.34
CA ALA A 195 22.92 8.87 9.23
C ALA A 195 23.62 8.88 7.86
N PHE A 196 24.00 7.69 7.35
CA PHE A 196 24.60 7.57 6.02
C PHE A 196 23.63 8.01 4.91
N PHE A 197 22.36 7.63 5.02
CA PHE A 197 21.33 8.04 4.07
C PHE A 197 21.14 9.56 4.06
N GLU A 198 20.97 10.16 5.24
CA GLU A 198 20.82 11.61 5.39
C GLU A 198 22.02 12.39 4.80
N GLU A 199 23.23 11.86 4.99
CA GLU A 199 24.44 12.54 4.49
C GLU A 199 24.63 12.39 2.97
N TYR A 200 24.31 11.21 2.41
CA TYR A 200 24.72 10.87 1.04
C TYR A 200 23.59 10.51 0.07
N LEU A 201 22.51 9.85 0.51
CA LEU A 201 21.64 9.08 -0.37
C LEU A 201 20.16 9.50 -0.42
N VAL A 202 19.74 10.49 0.35
CA VAL A 202 18.38 11.09 0.27
C VAL A 202 18.33 12.27 -0.70
N PRO A 203 17.14 12.68 -1.20
CA PRO A 203 17.02 13.87 -2.05
C PRO A 203 17.77 15.09 -1.49
N GLY A 204 18.59 15.72 -2.33
CA GLY A 204 19.44 16.86 -1.94
C GLY A 204 20.77 16.50 -1.24
N ALA A 205 21.01 15.23 -0.90
CA ALA A 205 22.24 14.78 -0.27
C ALA A 205 23.42 14.66 -1.26
N LYS A 206 24.64 14.53 -0.73
CA LYS A 206 25.89 14.75 -1.49
C LYS A 206 26.09 13.83 -2.68
N ALA A 207 25.65 12.57 -2.58
CA ALA A 207 25.83 11.57 -3.62
C ALA A 207 24.51 11.18 -4.30
N PHE A 208 23.41 11.84 -3.95
CA PHE A 208 22.11 11.54 -4.49
C PHE A 208 22.05 11.85 -5.98
N VAL A 209 21.46 10.92 -6.72
CA VAL A 209 21.15 11.07 -8.14
C VAL A 209 19.64 10.96 -8.25
N SER A 210 18.96 11.93 -8.85
CA SER A 210 17.51 11.80 -9.05
C SER A 210 17.21 10.70 -10.08
N ARG A 211 16.06 10.04 -9.93
CA ARG A 211 15.54 9.14 -10.97
C ARG A 211 15.14 9.95 -12.20
N ARG A 212 14.98 9.26 -13.33
CA ARG A 212 14.62 9.91 -14.61
C ARG A 212 13.28 9.42 -15.14
N TRP A 213 12.88 8.21 -14.75
CA TRP A 213 11.63 7.59 -15.16
C TRP A 213 11.24 6.49 -14.16
N PRO A 214 9.94 6.14 -14.09
CA PRO A 214 8.82 6.91 -14.62
C PRO A 214 8.55 8.19 -13.81
N THR A 215 7.90 9.17 -14.42
CA THR A 215 7.17 10.20 -13.67
C THR A 215 5.94 9.59 -12.98
N ALA A 216 5.39 10.25 -11.96
CA ALA A 216 4.22 9.76 -11.23
C ALA A 216 3.00 9.56 -12.14
N ASN A 217 2.77 10.47 -13.11
CA ASN A 217 1.73 10.34 -14.12
C ASN A 217 2.00 9.16 -15.08
N GLU A 218 3.26 8.93 -15.46
CA GLU A 218 3.63 7.74 -16.24
C GLU A 218 3.43 6.46 -15.43
N ALA A 219 3.78 6.43 -14.15
CA ALA A 219 3.57 5.27 -13.28
C ALA A 219 2.08 4.91 -13.17
N VAL A 220 1.21 5.91 -12.96
CA VAL A 220 -0.25 5.75 -12.99
C VAL A 220 -0.70 5.13 -14.33
N HIS A 221 -0.21 5.66 -15.45
CA HIS A 221 -0.57 5.16 -16.77
C HIS A 221 -0.12 3.71 -16.99
N LEU A 222 1.13 3.40 -16.66
CA LEU A 222 1.75 2.08 -16.79
C LEU A 222 1.02 1.02 -15.94
N ILE A 223 0.62 1.38 -14.72
CA ILE A 223 -0.19 0.50 -13.86
C ILE A 223 -1.55 0.22 -14.51
N ARG A 224 -2.21 1.23 -15.07
CA ARG A 224 -3.48 1.05 -15.77
C ARG A 224 -3.34 0.22 -17.05
N GLU A 225 -2.25 0.40 -17.81
CA GLU A 225 -1.95 -0.41 -19.00
C GLU A 225 -1.72 -1.89 -18.63
N ALA A 226 -1.13 -2.13 -17.45
CA ALA A 226 -1.03 -3.46 -16.86
C ALA A 226 -2.33 -3.95 -16.20
N GLY A 227 -3.47 -3.28 -16.42
CA GLY A 227 -4.78 -3.66 -15.90
C GLY A 227 -4.98 -3.43 -14.40
N GLY A 228 -4.07 -2.69 -13.76
CA GLY A 228 -4.06 -2.47 -12.32
C GLY A 228 -4.71 -1.17 -11.86
N THR A 229 -4.71 -1.02 -10.54
CA THR A 229 -5.29 0.10 -9.79
C THR A 229 -4.17 0.91 -9.13
N PRO A 230 -3.90 2.14 -9.57
CA PRO A 230 -2.85 3.01 -9.03
C PRO A 230 -3.23 3.61 -7.67
N VAL A 231 -2.33 3.50 -6.71
CA VAL A 231 -2.47 4.01 -5.34
C VAL A 231 -1.18 4.69 -4.91
N LEU A 232 -1.30 5.90 -4.37
CA LEU A 232 -0.15 6.62 -3.82
C LEU A 232 0.30 5.98 -2.50
N ALA A 233 1.54 5.52 -2.42
CA ALA A 233 2.13 4.93 -1.23
C ALA A 233 2.55 6.02 -0.22
N HIS A 234 2.39 5.72 1.07
CA HIS A 234 2.90 6.45 2.25
C HIS A 234 3.23 7.95 2.03
N PRO A 235 2.27 8.81 1.63
CA PRO A 235 2.59 10.15 1.15
C PRO A 235 3.27 11.06 2.18
N PHE A 236 3.08 10.80 3.49
CA PHE A 236 3.75 11.56 4.55
C PHE A 236 5.14 11.01 4.94
N TRP A 237 5.64 9.99 4.23
CA TRP A 237 7.02 9.53 4.33
C TRP A 237 7.97 10.55 3.70
N ASP A 238 7.64 11.02 2.49
CA ASP A 238 8.47 11.96 1.72
C ASP A 238 8.02 13.42 1.82
N ILE A 239 6.79 13.69 2.27
CA ILE A 239 6.18 15.03 2.28
C ILE A 239 5.64 15.36 3.66
N ASP A 240 6.14 16.43 4.30
CA ASP A 240 5.64 16.82 5.62
C ASP A 240 4.33 17.62 5.59
N ALA A 241 4.18 18.50 4.58
CA ALA A 241 3.11 19.49 4.55
C ALA A 241 1.80 18.89 4.00
N PRO A 242 0.68 18.89 4.76
CA PRO A 242 -0.60 18.35 4.28
C PRO A 242 -1.09 19.01 2.98
N SER A 243 -0.84 20.31 2.81
CA SER A 243 -1.21 21.03 1.58
C SER A 243 -0.48 20.51 0.34
N GLU A 244 0.77 20.08 0.49
CA GLU A 244 1.57 19.53 -0.62
C GLU A 244 1.09 18.11 -0.95
N VAL A 245 0.81 17.29 0.07
CA VAL A 245 0.19 15.97 -0.11
C VAL A 245 -1.15 16.08 -0.84
N ALA A 246 -2.04 17.01 -0.43
CA ALA A 246 -3.31 17.22 -1.11
C ALA A 246 -3.14 17.74 -2.55
N ALA A 247 -2.14 18.58 -2.81
CA ALA A 247 -1.84 19.05 -4.16
C ALA A 247 -1.33 17.90 -5.05
N LEU A 248 -0.46 17.03 -4.53
CA LEU A 248 0.01 15.84 -5.24
C LEU A 248 -1.15 14.89 -5.57
N ILE A 249 -1.98 14.56 -4.58
CA ILE A 249 -3.18 13.71 -4.79
C ILE A 249 -4.14 14.38 -5.79
N ALA A 250 -4.17 15.70 -5.88
CA ALA A 250 -5.01 16.41 -6.85
C ALA A 250 -4.49 16.36 -8.28
N ASP A 251 -3.18 16.25 -8.46
CA ASP A 251 -2.52 16.25 -9.76
C ASP A 251 -2.54 14.87 -10.43
N LEU A 252 -2.74 13.81 -9.64
CA LEU A 252 -2.68 12.42 -10.10
C LEU A 252 -4.06 11.77 -10.22
N ASP A 253 -4.25 10.99 -11.28
CA ASP A 253 -5.45 10.18 -11.51
C ASP A 253 -5.40 8.85 -10.75
N LEU A 254 -5.54 8.94 -9.42
CA LEU A 254 -5.43 7.81 -8.49
C LEU A 254 -6.78 7.13 -8.24
N ASP A 255 -6.72 5.87 -7.81
CA ASP A 255 -7.88 5.13 -7.30
C ASP A 255 -7.82 4.92 -5.78
N GLY A 256 -6.70 5.28 -5.15
CA GLY A 256 -6.50 5.16 -3.71
C GLY A 256 -5.29 5.92 -3.21
N VAL A 257 -5.20 6.01 -1.88
CA VAL A 257 -4.03 6.50 -1.16
C VAL A 257 -3.78 5.56 0.01
N GLU A 258 -2.52 5.38 0.38
CA GLU A 258 -2.16 4.71 1.61
C GLU A 258 -2.35 5.64 2.81
N VAL A 259 -3.33 5.30 3.64
CA VAL A 259 -3.81 6.15 4.73
C VAL A 259 -3.31 5.63 6.07
N PHE A 260 -3.46 4.33 6.30
CA PHE A 260 -3.04 3.69 7.55
C PHE A 260 -1.62 3.13 7.36
N TYR A 261 -0.63 3.87 7.86
CA TYR A 261 0.79 3.57 7.67
C TYR A 261 1.55 3.79 8.99
N PRO A 262 2.62 3.02 9.31
CA PRO A 262 3.30 3.10 10.60
C PRO A 262 3.81 4.50 10.99
N ALA A 263 4.27 5.29 10.01
CA ALA A 263 4.79 6.64 10.23
C ALA A 263 3.72 7.74 10.26
N HIS A 264 2.45 7.42 9.96
CA HIS A 264 1.37 8.40 9.98
C HIS A 264 0.82 8.54 11.40
N ASP A 265 0.79 9.77 11.91
CA ASP A 265 0.09 10.07 13.15
C ASP A 265 -1.43 10.17 12.93
N ARG A 266 -2.17 10.36 14.04
CA ARG A 266 -3.63 10.50 13.98
C ARG A 266 -4.09 11.65 13.10
N ALA A 267 -3.42 12.80 13.14
CA ALA A 267 -3.82 13.99 12.39
C ALA A 267 -3.59 13.80 10.87
N ARG A 268 -2.46 13.20 10.49
CA ARG A 268 -2.13 12.79 9.12
C ARG A 268 -3.14 11.78 8.58
N THR A 269 -3.50 10.79 9.40
CA THR A 269 -4.51 9.78 9.05
C THR A 269 -5.90 10.41 8.85
N GLU A 270 -6.37 11.23 9.79
CA GLU A 270 -7.65 11.96 9.68
C GLU A 270 -7.69 12.85 8.43
N PHE A 271 -6.58 13.52 8.11
CA PHE A 271 -6.45 14.34 6.92
C PHE A 271 -6.62 13.53 5.63
N LEU A 272 -5.88 12.42 5.48
CA LEU A 272 -5.97 11.59 4.28
C LEU A 272 -7.35 10.93 4.12
N LEU A 273 -7.99 10.51 5.21
CA LEU A 273 -9.38 10.02 5.17
C LEU A 273 -10.33 11.09 4.62
N GLY A 274 -10.16 12.36 5.02
CA GLY A 274 -10.91 13.48 4.47
C GLY A 274 -10.69 13.64 2.96
N VAL A 275 -9.43 13.64 2.52
CA VAL A 275 -9.08 13.75 1.10
C VAL A 275 -9.66 12.58 0.29
N CYS A 276 -9.55 11.35 0.80
CA CYS A 276 -10.10 10.16 0.14
C CYS A 276 -11.63 10.24 0.03
N SER A 277 -12.32 10.64 1.10
CA SER A 277 -13.76 10.80 1.10
C SER A 277 -14.25 11.88 0.13
N GLU A 278 -13.53 12.99 -0.01
CA GLU A 278 -13.89 14.08 -0.93
C GLU A 278 -13.72 13.69 -2.39
N ARG A 279 -12.74 12.83 -2.68
CA ARG A 279 -12.35 12.44 -4.04
C ARG A 279 -12.88 11.08 -4.48
N GLY A 280 -13.43 10.29 -3.56
CA GLY A 280 -13.89 8.93 -3.84
C GLY A 280 -12.75 7.93 -4.02
N LEU A 281 -11.61 8.15 -3.35
CA LEU A 281 -10.43 7.29 -3.38
C LEU A 281 -10.52 6.22 -2.27
N ALA A 282 -9.97 5.03 -2.52
CA ALA A 282 -9.84 4.00 -1.50
C ALA A 282 -8.79 4.38 -0.45
N ALA A 283 -9.12 4.19 0.83
CA ALA A 283 -8.20 4.42 1.95
C ALA A 283 -7.48 3.11 2.33
N THR A 284 -6.32 2.87 1.73
CA THR A 284 -5.56 1.63 1.93
C THR A 284 -4.69 1.69 3.20
N GLY A 285 -4.08 0.57 3.57
CA GLY A 285 -3.20 0.48 4.72
C GLY A 285 -2.30 -0.74 4.70
N SER A 286 -1.13 -0.59 5.28
CA SER A 286 -0.10 -1.62 5.30
C SER A 286 0.89 -1.42 6.43
N SER A 287 1.63 -2.48 6.74
CA SER A 287 2.81 -2.40 7.62
C SER A 287 4.09 -2.05 6.86
N ASP A 288 4.03 -2.05 5.52
CA ASP A 288 5.18 -1.90 4.64
C ASP A 288 6.28 -2.91 4.98
N PHE A 289 5.89 -4.15 5.27
CA PHE A 289 6.77 -5.13 5.91
C PHE A 289 8.04 -5.38 5.09
N HIS A 290 9.22 -5.19 5.70
CA HIS A 290 10.52 -5.46 5.08
C HIS A 290 11.26 -6.63 5.73
N GLY A 291 10.84 -7.11 6.90
CA GLY A 291 11.49 -8.25 7.53
C GLY A 291 11.64 -8.13 9.04
N PRO A 292 11.79 -9.26 9.75
CA PRO A 292 11.73 -9.31 11.21
C PRO A 292 12.82 -8.52 11.93
N HIS A 293 13.88 -8.08 11.25
CA HIS A 293 14.93 -7.25 11.86
C HIS A 293 14.86 -5.77 11.43
N HIS A 294 13.88 -5.39 10.61
CA HIS A 294 13.69 -3.99 10.23
C HIS A 294 13.30 -3.14 11.45
N LYS A 295 13.75 -1.88 11.53
CA LYS A 295 13.52 -1.06 12.73
C LYS A 295 12.06 -0.64 12.92
N MET A 296 11.32 -0.48 11.81
CA MET A 296 9.94 0.03 11.80
C MET A 296 8.94 -0.92 11.15
N PHE A 297 9.41 -1.78 10.24
CA PHE A 297 8.58 -2.56 9.32
C PHE A 297 8.79 -4.06 9.54
N ASP A 298 8.85 -4.45 10.82
CA ASP A 298 9.17 -5.79 11.29
C ASP A 298 7.97 -6.69 11.56
N ARG A 299 6.75 -6.13 11.46
CA ARG A 299 5.56 -6.84 11.89
C ARG A 299 4.34 -6.50 11.04
N PHE A 300 3.73 -7.53 10.46
CA PHE A 300 2.45 -7.38 9.78
C PHE A 300 1.35 -6.79 10.68
N GLY A 301 0.46 -6.00 10.08
CA GLY A 301 -0.63 -5.33 10.78
C GLY A 301 -0.20 -4.21 11.72
N SER A 302 1.08 -3.79 11.71
CA SER A 302 1.61 -2.77 12.62
C SER A 302 1.37 -1.33 12.15
N TYR A 303 0.17 -1.03 11.66
CA TYR A 303 -0.25 0.32 11.29
C TYR A 303 -1.41 0.76 12.19
N PRO A 304 -1.39 1.99 12.72
CA PRO A 304 -2.45 2.47 13.60
C PRO A 304 -3.67 2.93 12.80
N THR A 305 -4.86 2.42 13.16
CA THR A 305 -6.14 2.91 12.60
C THR A 305 -6.75 4.05 13.41
N TYR A 306 -6.28 4.26 14.64
CA TYR A 306 -6.75 5.30 15.58
C TYR A 306 -8.26 5.31 15.85
N ASP A 307 -8.93 4.18 15.66
CA ASP A 307 -10.38 4.03 15.69
C ASP A 307 -11.12 4.89 14.64
N LEU A 308 -10.44 5.25 13.55
CA LEU A 308 -10.97 6.12 12.49
C LEU A 308 -11.61 5.34 11.32
N GLY A 309 -11.37 4.03 11.25
CA GLY A 309 -11.82 3.17 10.16
C GLY A 309 -10.96 1.91 10.07
N GLU A 310 -11.13 1.18 8.98
CA GLU A 310 -10.32 0.02 8.63
C GLU A 310 -9.77 0.22 7.21
N PRO A 311 -8.59 -0.34 6.88
CA PRO A 311 -8.06 -0.30 5.51
C PRO A 311 -9.04 -0.89 4.49
N GLU A 312 -9.07 -0.27 3.32
CA GLU A 312 -9.86 -0.70 2.18
C GLU A 312 -8.98 -1.37 1.13
N LEU A 313 -9.49 -2.44 0.52
CA LEU A 313 -8.91 -3.00 -0.69
C LEU A 313 -9.46 -2.23 -1.90
N PRO A 314 -8.61 -1.56 -2.71
CA PRO A 314 -9.06 -0.84 -3.89
C PRO A 314 -9.79 -1.77 -4.85
N ARG A 315 -10.75 -1.21 -5.60
CA ARG A 315 -11.51 -1.99 -6.58
C ARG A 315 -10.60 -2.50 -7.67
N ARG A 316 -10.83 -3.76 -8.07
CA ARG A 316 -10.24 -4.32 -9.28
C ARG A 316 -10.89 -3.65 -10.50
N PRO A 317 -10.13 -3.22 -11.52
CA PRO A 317 -10.70 -2.69 -12.76
C PRO A 317 -11.52 -3.78 -13.47
N GLU A 318 -12.59 -3.38 -14.16
CA GLU A 318 -13.48 -4.28 -14.93
C GLU A 318 -12.92 -4.66 -16.30
#